data_AF-A0A8J2YQK9-F1
#
_entry.id   AF-A0A8J2YQK9-F1
#
_cell.length_a   1.000
_cell.length_b   1.000
_cell.length_c   1.000
_cell.angle_alpha   90.00
_cell.angle_beta   90.00
_cell.angle_gamma   90.00
#
_symmetry.space_group_name_H-M   'P 1'
#
loop_
_entity.id
_entity.type
_entity.pdbx_description
1 polymer ?
#
loop_
_entity_poly.entity_id
_entity_poly.type
_entity_poly.pdbx_seq_one_letter_code
_entity_poly.pdbx_strand_id
1 'polypeptide(L)'
;MMAAIVPEDFARDFARFADRPIDYVGPERLAAMLGIGPAATERLAAAPRFAKRLSGLLIEDLGTCRADAAGAGDLRIALLPPAQVDRLPLAIGCLCHADAIRRIILGQARARLVAAVGDDLYRLALHAPDFGFAADTENEEALPLAIVEAGTRLFLGWLRRLPRPVARRVALMLPEGTLPGGVSPSGGPGEAPPAAMLAYLAEAWRPEPSDAGAVR
;
A
#
# COMPACT_ATOMS: atom_id res chain seq x y z
N MET A 1 -8.79 -21.32 24.31
CA MET A 1 -8.71 -20.82 22.93
C MET A 1 -9.46 -19.50 22.90
N MET A 2 -8.79 -18.38 23.21
CA MET A 2 -9.44 -17.08 23.21
C MET A 2 -9.60 -16.64 21.77
N ALA A 3 -10.84 -16.54 21.29
CA ALA A 3 -11.14 -15.85 20.05
C ALA A 3 -10.62 -14.41 20.23
N ALA A 4 -9.52 -14.08 19.56
CA ALA A 4 -9.06 -12.71 19.49
C ALA A 4 -10.23 -11.90 18.92
N ILE A 5 -10.74 -10.95 19.72
CA ILE A 5 -11.79 -10.03 19.28
C ILE A 5 -11.20 -9.29 18.08
N VAL A 6 -11.66 -9.66 16.89
CA VAL A 6 -11.32 -8.93 15.66
C VAL A 6 -11.96 -7.55 15.82
N PRO A 7 -11.19 -6.45 15.79
CA PRO A 7 -11.77 -5.12 15.90
C PRO A 7 -12.88 -4.95 14.86
N GLU A 8 -14.02 -4.38 15.24
CA GLU A 8 -15.18 -4.22 14.34
C GLU A 8 -14.81 -3.49 13.04
N ASP A 9 -13.87 -2.54 13.14
CA ASP A 9 -13.30 -1.82 12.01
C ASP A 9 -12.64 -2.77 10.99
N PHE A 10 -11.87 -3.75 11.46
CA PHE A 10 -11.21 -4.72 10.57
C PHE A 10 -12.23 -5.59 9.82
N ALA A 11 -13.27 -6.07 10.49
CA ALA A 11 -14.29 -6.90 9.85
C ALA A 11 -15.04 -6.11 8.76
N ARG A 12 -15.35 -4.83 9.04
CA ARG A 12 -15.99 -3.92 8.08
C ARG A 12 -15.07 -3.61 6.90
N ASP A 13 -13.82 -3.27 7.17
CA ASP A 13 -12.83 -2.95 6.13
C ASP A 13 -12.54 -4.16 5.25
N PHE A 14 -12.44 -5.34 5.86
CA PHE A 14 -12.29 -6.59 5.14
C PHE A 14 -13.50 -6.90 4.24
N ALA A 15 -14.73 -6.73 4.74
CA ALA A 15 -15.94 -6.93 3.93
C ALA A 15 -15.96 -5.99 2.72
N ARG A 16 -15.60 -4.71 2.91
CA ARG A 16 -15.47 -3.75 1.81
C ARG A 16 -14.38 -4.18 0.81
N PHE A 17 -13.22 -4.60 1.31
CA PHE A 17 -12.12 -5.09 0.49
C PHE A 17 -12.49 -6.33 -0.34
N ALA A 18 -13.22 -7.27 0.26
CA ALA A 18 -13.64 -8.51 -0.38
C ALA A 18 -14.76 -8.29 -1.42
N ASP A 19 -15.77 -7.50 -1.06
CA ASP A 19 -17.07 -7.45 -1.76
C ASP A 19 -17.29 -6.19 -2.59
N ARG A 20 -16.46 -5.15 -2.43
CA ARG A 20 -16.63 -3.86 -3.11
C ARG A 20 -15.34 -3.35 -3.78
N PRO A 21 -14.74 -4.09 -4.72
CA PRO A 21 -13.56 -3.64 -5.45
C PRO A 21 -13.74 -2.34 -6.22
N ILE A 22 -14.97 -1.96 -6.57
CA ILE A 22 -15.25 -0.67 -7.19
C ILE A 22 -14.92 0.53 -6.29
N ASP A 23 -14.92 0.33 -4.97
CA ASP A 23 -14.72 1.41 -4.00
C ASP A 23 -13.24 1.82 -3.86
N TYR A 24 -12.31 1.01 -4.36
CA TYR A 24 -10.87 1.21 -4.20
C TYR A 24 -10.05 1.03 -5.47
N VAL A 25 -10.64 0.55 -6.57
CA VAL A 25 -9.96 0.50 -7.86
C VAL A 25 -9.59 1.91 -8.32
N GLY A 26 -8.36 2.11 -8.78
CA GLY A 26 -7.92 3.38 -9.34
C GLY A 26 -8.75 3.76 -10.58
N PRO A 27 -9.14 5.04 -10.75
CA PRO A 27 -10.02 5.46 -11.84
C PRO A 27 -9.40 5.23 -13.23
N GLU A 28 -8.10 5.45 -13.38
CA GLU A 28 -7.35 5.21 -14.62
C GLU A 28 -7.35 3.71 -14.97
N ARG A 29 -7.10 2.86 -13.97
CA ARG A 29 -7.10 1.41 -14.12
C ARG A 29 -8.49 0.90 -14.49
N LEU A 30 -9.54 1.42 -13.87
CA LEU A 30 -10.92 1.07 -14.21
C LEU A 30 -11.27 1.52 -15.63
N ALA A 31 -10.84 2.71 -16.04
CA ALA A 31 -11.02 3.22 -17.40
C ALA A 31 -10.33 2.33 -18.43
N ALA A 32 -9.08 1.93 -18.17
CA ALA A 32 -8.32 1.00 -19.02
C ALA A 32 -8.99 -0.38 -19.11
N MET A 33 -9.48 -0.93 -18.00
CA MET A 33 -10.19 -2.22 -17.98
C MET A 33 -11.52 -2.19 -18.77
N LEU A 34 -12.24 -1.06 -18.74
CA LEU A 34 -13.51 -0.90 -19.45
C LEU A 34 -13.32 -0.44 -20.89
N GLY A 35 -12.14 0.03 -21.27
CA GLY A 35 -11.87 0.61 -22.59
C GLY A 35 -12.65 1.91 -22.86
N ILE A 36 -12.95 2.68 -21.82
CA ILE A 36 -13.69 3.94 -21.90
C ILE A 36 -12.94 5.09 -21.22
N GLY A 37 -13.26 6.34 -21.56
CA GLY A 37 -12.59 7.51 -20.98
C GLY A 37 -12.88 7.73 -19.48
N PRO A 38 -11.97 8.38 -18.72
CA PRO A 38 -12.10 8.58 -17.27
C PRO A 38 -13.44 9.20 -16.83
N ALA A 39 -13.92 10.23 -17.52
CA ALA A 39 -15.19 10.89 -17.19
C ALA A 39 -16.44 10.01 -17.42
N ALA A 40 -16.37 9.00 -18.30
CA ALA A 40 -17.45 8.03 -18.45
C ALA A 40 -17.40 6.97 -17.34
N THR A 41 -16.19 6.54 -17.00
CA THR A 41 -15.89 5.62 -15.89
C THR A 41 -16.40 6.16 -14.55
N GLU A 42 -16.09 7.41 -14.23
CA GLU A 42 -16.55 8.05 -12.99
C GLU A 42 -18.08 8.10 -12.90
N ARG A 43 -18.76 8.47 -13.98
CA ARG A 43 -20.23 8.49 -14.03
C ARG A 43 -20.85 7.11 -13.84
N LEU A 44 -20.24 6.07 -14.40
CA LEU A 44 -20.68 4.68 -14.20
C LEU A 44 -20.42 4.21 -12.77
N ALA A 45 -19.27 4.52 -12.19
CA ALA A 45 -18.93 4.17 -10.82
C ALA A 45 -19.84 4.90 -9.79
N ALA A 46 -20.25 6.13 -10.08
CA ALA A 46 -21.15 6.91 -9.23
C ALA A 46 -22.61 6.38 -9.23
N ALA A 47 -23.02 5.67 -10.28
CA ALA A 47 -24.38 5.15 -10.41
C ALA A 47 -24.54 3.82 -9.64
N PRO A 48 -25.39 3.74 -8.59
CA PRO A 48 -25.41 2.59 -7.67
C PRO A 48 -25.63 1.22 -8.33
N ARG A 49 -26.47 1.18 -9.36
CA ARG A 49 -26.76 -0.04 -10.13
C ARG A 49 -25.53 -0.54 -10.89
N PHE A 50 -24.74 0.38 -11.45
CA PHE A 50 -23.53 0.05 -12.19
C PHE A 50 -22.38 -0.28 -11.24
N ALA A 51 -22.22 0.46 -10.14
CA ALA A 51 -21.23 0.17 -9.10
C ALA A 51 -21.33 -1.28 -8.57
N LYS A 52 -22.56 -1.74 -8.26
CA LYS A 52 -22.80 -3.13 -7.81
C LYS A 52 -22.44 -4.15 -8.88
N ARG A 53 -22.81 -3.89 -10.15
CA ARG A 53 -22.50 -4.79 -11.27
C ARG A 53 -21.00 -4.86 -11.56
N LEU A 54 -20.33 -3.71 -11.58
CA LEU A 54 -18.88 -3.62 -11.76
C LEU A 54 -18.14 -4.35 -10.64
N SER A 55 -18.58 -4.20 -9.39
CA SER A 55 -18.02 -4.98 -8.27
C SER A 55 -18.17 -6.48 -8.49
N GLY A 56 -19.34 -6.95 -8.94
CA GLY A 56 -19.56 -8.36 -9.26
C GLY A 56 -18.62 -8.88 -10.34
N LEU A 57 -18.48 -8.15 -11.45
CA LEU A 57 -17.56 -8.52 -12.54
C LEU A 57 -16.10 -8.57 -12.07
N LEU A 58 -15.67 -7.59 -11.26
CA LEU A 58 -14.34 -7.59 -10.68
C LEU A 58 -14.14 -8.77 -9.73
N ILE A 59 -15.13 -9.13 -8.91
CA ILE A 59 -15.03 -10.28 -8.00
C ILE A 59 -14.93 -11.59 -8.78
N GLU A 60 -15.69 -11.76 -9.86
CA GLU A 60 -15.62 -12.94 -10.73
C GLU A 60 -14.20 -13.13 -11.31
N ASP A 61 -13.56 -12.05 -11.75
CA ASP A 61 -12.17 -12.09 -12.24
C ASP A 61 -11.15 -12.29 -11.10
N LEU A 62 -11.29 -11.57 -9.98
CA LEU A 62 -10.34 -11.58 -8.87
C LEU A 62 -10.40 -12.86 -8.02
N GLY A 63 -11.53 -13.56 -8.03
CA GLY A 63 -11.84 -14.68 -7.15
C GLY A 63 -12.21 -14.26 -5.72
N THR A 64 -12.71 -15.22 -4.94
CA THR A 64 -13.10 -15.02 -3.54
C THR A 64 -11.90 -14.72 -2.65
N CYS A 65 -12.03 -13.74 -1.77
CA CYS A 65 -11.04 -13.41 -0.75
C CYS A 65 -11.59 -13.73 0.64
N ARG A 66 -10.83 -14.45 1.46
CA ARG A 66 -11.24 -14.83 2.82
C ARG A 66 -10.37 -14.12 3.85
N ALA A 67 -10.91 -13.86 5.04
CA ALA A 67 -10.20 -13.15 6.11
C ALA A 67 -9.02 -13.96 6.69
N ASP A 68 -8.98 -15.27 6.44
CA ASP A 68 -7.90 -16.18 6.79
C ASP A 68 -6.89 -16.38 5.66
N ALA A 69 -7.04 -15.68 4.52
CA ALA A 69 -6.21 -15.93 3.34
C ALA A 69 -4.73 -15.55 3.57
N ALA A 70 -4.44 -14.52 4.36
CA ALA A 70 -3.09 -14.04 4.64
C ALA A 70 -2.91 -13.75 6.13
N GLY A 71 -1.65 -13.56 6.56
CA GLY A 71 -1.34 -13.18 7.93
C GLY A 71 -1.98 -11.83 8.29
N ALA A 72 -2.32 -11.65 9.58
CA ALA A 72 -3.00 -10.43 10.05
C ALA A 72 -2.25 -9.14 9.72
N GLY A 73 -0.91 -9.14 9.76
CA GLY A 73 -0.09 -7.99 9.37
C GLY A 73 -0.17 -7.67 7.87
N ASP A 74 -0.12 -8.69 7.02
CA ASP A 74 -0.26 -8.55 5.56
C ASP A 74 -1.67 -8.03 5.20
N LEU A 75 -2.71 -8.54 5.85
CA LEU A 75 -4.09 -8.06 5.63
C LEU A 75 -4.26 -6.62 6.09
N ARG A 76 -3.70 -6.21 7.24
CA ARG A 76 -3.78 -4.80 7.68
C ARG A 76 -3.19 -3.84 6.66
N ILE A 77 -2.07 -4.21 6.04
CA ILE A 77 -1.48 -3.42 4.94
C ILE A 77 -2.35 -3.48 3.67
N ALA A 78 -2.89 -4.64 3.32
CA ALA A 78 -3.76 -4.77 2.15
C ALA A 78 -5.09 -4.00 2.29
N LEU A 79 -5.53 -3.71 3.52
CA LEU A 79 -6.73 -2.95 3.83
C LEU A 79 -6.51 -1.44 3.94
N LEU A 80 -5.28 -0.95 3.78
CA LEU A 80 -5.01 0.48 3.76
C LEU A 80 -5.81 1.17 2.63
N PRO A 81 -6.23 2.44 2.84
CA PRO A 81 -6.78 3.27 1.77
C PRO A 81 -5.87 3.30 0.52
N PRO A 82 -6.44 3.42 -0.70
CA PRO A 82 -5.66 3.43 -1.94
C PRO A 82 -4.51 4.44 -1.96
N ALA A 83 -4.74 5.64 -1.42
CA ALA A 83 -3.71 6.69 -1.32
C ALA A 83 -2.51 6.28 -0.46
N GLN A 84 -2.71 5.46 0.58
CA GLN A 84 -1.62 4.94 1.40
C GLN A 84 -0.93 3.74 0.73
N VAL A 85 -1.70 2.89 0.03
CA VAL A 85 -1.15 1.77 -0.75
C VAL A 85 -0.23 2.26 -1.87
N ASP A 86 -0.61 3.33 -2.57
CA ASP A 86 0.22 3.96 -3.60
C ASP A 86 1.55 4.49 -3.05
N ARG A 87 1.57 4.96 -1.78
CA ARG A 87 2.77 5.43 -1.09
C ARG A 87 3.58 4.32 -0.44
N LEU A 88 3.06 3.09 -0.38
CA LEU A 88 3.70 1.97 0.33
C LEU A 88 5.09 1.62 -0.20
N PRO A 89 5.36 1.55 -1.52
CA PRO A 89 6.71 1.31 -2.03
C PRO A 89 7.70 2.35 -1.50
N LEU A 90 7.33 3.63 -1.57
CA LEU A 90 8.17 4.73 -1.13
C LEU A 90 8.42 4.69 0.39
N ALA A 91 7.38 4.39 1.17
CA ALA A 91 7.49 4.22 2.62
C ALA A 91 8.43 3.06 2.99
N ILE A 92 8.28 1.90 2.35
CA ILE A 92 9.19 0.76 2.52
C ILE A 92 10.63 1.18 2.20
N GLY A 93 10.85 1.87 1.08
CA GLY A 93 12.17 2.38 0.69
C GLY A 93 12.80 3.29 1.74
N CYS A 94 12.02 4.25 2.27
CA CYS A 94 12.47 5.14 3.33
C CYS A 94 12.87 4.37 4.60
N LEU A 95 12.11 3.34 4.99
CA LEU A 95 12.44 2.52 6.15
C LEU A 95 13.70 1.66 5.94
N CYS A 96 13.94 1.18 4.72
CA CYS A 96 15.15 0.42 4.38
C CYS A 96 16.43 1.26 4.45
N HIS A 97 16.31 2.56 4.20
CA HIS A 97 17.40 3.53 4.24
C HIS A 97 17.33 4.44 5.47
N ALA A 98 16.60 4.07 6.52
CA ALA A 98 16.36 4.93 7.68
C ALA A 98 17.67 5.44 8.33
N ASP A 99 18.71 4.61 8.40
CA ASP A 99 20.01 5.02 8.93
C ASP A 99 20.73 6.02 8.04
N ALA A 100 20.71 5.84 6.71
CA ALA A 100 21.25 6.81 5.77
C ALA A 100 20.49 8.14 5.89
N ILE A 101 19.16 8.10 6.05
CA ILE A 101 18.32 9.27 6.25
C ILE A 101 18.69 10.03 7.53
N ARG A 102 18.92 9.32 8.65
CA ARG A 102 19.33 9.93 9.93
C ARG A 102 20.69 10.60 9.88
N ARG A 103 21.59 10.12 9.01
CA ARG A 103 22.94 10.67 8.85
C ARG A 103 22.96 11.96 8.01
N ILE A 104 21.86 12.34 7.36
CA ILE A 104 21.80 13.59 6.59
C ILE A 104 21.85 14.78 7.55
N ILE A 105 22.97 15.50 7.52
CA ILE A 105 23.19 16.71 8.34
C ILE A 105 23.04 17.97 7.48
N LEU A 106 23.26 17.87 6.17
CA LEU A 106 23.22 19.02 5.26
C LEU A 106 21.79 19.44 4.92
N GLY A 107 21.46 20.72 5.17
CA GLY A 107 20.13 21.26 4.94
C GLY A 107 19.64 21.15 3.49
N GLN A 108 20.53 21.27 2.51
CA GLN A 108 20.17 21.12 1.09
C GLN A 108 19.85 19.67 0.72
N ALA A 109 20.64 18.70 1.19
CA ALA A 109 20.38 17.28 0.97
C ALA A 109 19.06 16.87 1.63
N ARG A 110 18.80 17.34 2.86
CA ARG A 110 17.51 17.17 3.53
C ARG A 110 16.36 17.75 2.71
N ALA A 111 16.47 18.98 2.23
CA ALA A 111 15.42 19.63 1.45
C ALA A 111 15.12 18.87 0.15
N ARG A 112 16.15 18.39 -0.56
CA ARG A 112 16.01 17.55 -1.76
C ARG A 112 15.30 16.23 -1.43
N LEU A 113 15.74 15.54 -0.36
CA LEU A 113 15.14 14.28 0.03
C LEU A 113 13.68 14.45 0.45
N VAL A 114 13.37 15.44 1.29
CA VAL A 114 11.99 15.76 1.70
C VAL A 114 11.11 16.10 0.50
N ALA A 115 11.63 16.84 -0.49
CA ALA A 115 10.90 17.12 -1.72
C ALA A 115 10.62 15.86 -2.55
N ALA A 116 11.52 14.87 -2.50
CA ALA A 116 11.37 13.61 -3.22
C ALA A 116 10.42 12.61 -2.52
N VAL A 117 10.52 12.47 -1.19
CA VAL A 117 9.80 11.41 -0.46
C VAL A 117 8.58 11.90 0.32
N GLY A 118 8.49 13.21 0.57
CA GLY A 118 7.52 13.81 1.47
C GLY A 118 8.02 13.90 2.91
N ASP A 119 7.67 14.99 3.58
CA ASP A 119 8.09 15.31 4.95
C ASP A 119 7.57 14.29 5.99
N ASP A 120 6.39 13.71 5.75
CA ASP A 120 5.81 12.67 6.60
C ASP A 120 6.59 11.36 6.55
N LEU A 121 6.95 10.87 5.36
CA LEU A 121 7.76 9.64 5.22
C LEU A 121 9.19 9.84 5.69
N TYR A 122 9.74 11.04 5.50
CA TYR A 122 11.03 11.41 6.06
C TYR A 122 11.01 11.32 7.59
N ARG A 123 10.02 11.94 8.26
CA ARG A 123 9.87 11.85 9.72
C ARG A 123 9.63 10.43 10.20
N LEU A 124 8.79 9.66 9.49
CA LEU A 124 8.54 8.27 9.79
C LEU A 124 9.84 7.45 9.82
N ALA A 125 10.71 7.62 8.82
CA ALA A 125 11.99 6.93 8.77
C ALA A 125 12.94 7.34 9.91
N LEU A 126 12.96 8.63 10.30
CA LEU A 126 13.77 9.08 11.43
C LEU A 126 13.43 8.34 12.73
N HIS A 127 12.17 8.00 12.95
CA HIS A 127 11.67 7.33 14.15
C HIS A 127 11.53 5.81 14.03
N ALA A 128 11.90 5.23 12.88
CA ALA A 128 11.81 3.79 12.68
C ALA A 128 12.73 3.00 13.63
N PRO A 129 12.32 1.87 14.20
CA PRO A 129 13.26 0.96 14.84
C PRO A 129 14.22 0.37 13.79
N ASP A 130 15.35 -0.18 14.26
CA ASP A 130 16.18 -1.02 13.40
C ASP A 130 15.45 -2.34 13.11
N PHE A 131 15.18 -2.61 11.85
CA PHE A 131 14.51 -3.83 11.40
C PHE A 131 15.49 -4.97 11.06
N GLY A 132 16.80 -4.77 11.28
CA GLY A 132 17.84 -5.72 10.87
C GLY A 132 18.03 -5.80 9.36
N PHE A 133 17.54 -4.78 8.64
CA PHE A 133 17.60 -4.64 7.20
C PHE A 133 17.99 -3.19 6.89
N ALA A 134 19.26 -2.97 6.59
CA ALA A 134 19.79 -1.67 6.22
C ALA A 134 20.37 -1.75 4.82
N ALA A 135 19.81 -0.96 3.90
CA ALA A 135 20.45 -0.69 2.63
C ALA A 135 21.35 0.52 2.83
N ASP A 136 22.66 0.34 2.68
CA ASP A 136 23.60 1.44 2.79
C ASP A 136 23.68 2.19 1.45
N THR A 137 23.79 3.51 1.54
CA THR A 137 24.04 4.37 0.39
C THR A 137 25.07 5.40 0.81
N GLU A 138 26.29 5.26 0.30
CA GLU A 138 27.39 6.18 0.62
C GLU A 138 27.21 7.58 -0.01
N ASN A 139 26.33 7.70 -1.02
CA ASN A 139 26.07 8.93 -1.75
C ASN A 139 24.69 9.53 -1.43
N GLU A 140 24.67 10.61 -0.64
CA GLU A 140 23.44 11.35 -0.29
C GLU A 140 22.66 11.83 -1.53
N GLU A 141 23.33 12.15 -2.64
CA GLU A 141 22.67 12.61 -3.87
C GLU A 141 21.92 11.49 -4.60
N ALA A 142 22.38 10.24 -4.45
CA ALA A 142 21.73 9.06 -5.03
C ALA A 142 20.62 8.48 -4.14
N LEU A 143 20.55 8.91 -2.88
CA LEU A 143 19.63 8.36 -1.89
C LEU A 143 18.15 8.39 -2.31
N PRO A 144 17.60 9.45 -2.92
CA PRO A 144 16.21 9.45 -3.37
C PRO A 144 15.89 8.34 -4.38
N LEU A 145 16.81 8.07 -5.32
CA LEU A 145 16.64 7.01 -6.30
C LEU A 145 16.75 5.62 -5.64
N ALA A 146 17.76 5.44 -4.77
CA ALA A 146 17.96 4.19 -4.04
C ALA A 146 16.72 3.81 -3.20
N ILE A 147 16.09 4.79 -2.55
CA ILE A 147 14.83 4.63 -1.82
C ILE A 147 13.72 4.09 -2.73
N VAL A 148 13.53 4.70 -3.90
CA VAL A 148 12.48 4.27 -4.85
C VAL A 148 12.73 2.85 -5.35
N GLU A 149 13.97 2.53 -5.70
CA GLU A 149 14.35 1.22 -6.21
C GLU A 149 14.18 0.11 -5.16
N ALA A 150 14.73 0.32 -3.95
CA ALA A 150 14.61 -0.63 -2.84
C ALA A 150 13.15 -0.84 -2.43
N GLY A 151 12.41 0.27 -2.30
CA GLY A 151 11.00 0.29 -1.95
C GLY A 151 10.14 -0.48 -2.94
N THR A 152 10.32 -0.21 -4.24
CA THR A 152 9.62 -0.91 -5.33
C THR A 152 9.95 -2.39 -5.32
N ARG A 153 11.24 -2.75 -5.25
CA ARG A 153 11.68 -4.16 -5.25
C ARG A 153 11.03 -4.96 -4.13
N LEU A 154 11.06 -4.42 -2.90
CA LEU A 154 10.51 -5.10 -1.73
C LEU A 154 8.98 -5.15 -1.78
N PHE A 155 8.31 -4.07 -2.17
CA PHE A 155 6.87 -4.07 -2.36
C PHE A 155 6.41 -5.13 -3.37
N LEU A 156 7.13 -5.29 -4.47
CA LEU A 156 6.85 -6.37 -5.44
C LEU A 156 7.10 -7.76 -4.86
N GLY A 157 8.15 -7.93 -4.04
CA GLY A 157 8.40 -9.16 -3.30
C GLY A 157 7.26 -9.48 -2.32
N TRP A 158 6.74 -8.47 -1.63
CA TRP A 158 5.55 -8.61 -0.78
C TRP A 158 4.32 -9.06 -1.57
N LEU A 159 3.99 -8.39 -2.67
CA LEU A 159 2.85 -8.74 -3.51
C LEU A 159 2.91 -10.18 -4.03
N ARG A 160 4.10 -10.70 -4.35
CA ARG A 160 4.30 -12.10 -4.79
C ARG A 160 4.11 -13.11 -3.66
N ARG A 161 4.38 -12.72 -2.41
CA ARG A 161 4.17 -13.58 -1.23
C ARG A 161 2.70 -13.67 -0.82
N LEU A 162 1.90 -12.66 -1.15
CA LEU A 162 0.47 -12.65 -0.85
C LEU A 162 -0.28 -13.72 -1.64
N PRO A 163 -1.37 -14.28 -1.07
CA PRO A 163 -2.32 -15.06 -1.84
C PRO A 163 -2.84 -14.27 -3.04
N ARG A 164 -2.95 -14.94 -4.19
CA ARG A 164 -3.34 -14.30 -5.46
C ARG A 164 -4.60 -13.40 -5.37
N PRO A 165 -5.69 -13.78 -4.68
CA PRO A 165 -6.87 -12.91 -4.56
C PRO A 165 -6.61 -11.61 -3.78
N VAL A 166 -5.69 -11.63 -2.81
CA VAL A 166 -5.28 -10.45 -2.03
C VAL A 166 -4.34 -9.59 -2.86
N ALA A 167 -3.29 -10.19 -3.45
CA ALA A 167 -2.31 -9.49 -4.27
C ALA A 167 -2.95 -8.72 -5.43
N ARG A 168 -3.90 -9.35 -6.13
CA ARG A 168 -4.61 -8.70 -7.26
C ARG A 168 -5.48 -7.54 -6.81
N ARG A 169 -6.13 -7.63 -5.65
CA ARG A 169 -6.94 -6.54 -5.08
C ARG A 169 -6.07 -5.34 -4.69
N VAL A 170 -4.93 -5.59 -4.05
CA VAL A 170 -3.94 -4.53 -3.77
C VAL A 170 -3.45 -3.88 -5.06
N ALA A 171 -3.17 -4.68 -6.10
CA ALA A 171 -2.76 -4.14 -7.40
C ALA A 171 -3.83 -3.27 -8.08
N LEU A 172 -5.13 -3.45 -7.79
CA LEU A 172 -6.20 -2.59 -8.31
C LEU A 172 -6.17 -1.18 -7.69
N MET A 173 -5.62 -1.03 -6.48
CA MET A 173 -5.51 0.26 -5.80
C MET A 173 -4.41 1.14 -6.37
N LEU A 174 -3.46 0.55 -7.08
CA LEU A 174 -2.34 1.26 -7.67
C LEU A 174 -2.75 1.90 -9.01
N PRO A 175 -2.21 3.10 -9.32
CA PRO A 175 -2.34 3.72 -10.62
C PRO A 175 -1.92 2.79 -11.77
N GLU A 176 -2.36 3.15 -12.97
CA GLU A 176 -1.89 2.45 -14.17
C GLU A 176 -0.39 2.74 -14.37
N GLY A 177 0.41 1.72 -14.69
CA GLY A 177 1.85 1.86 -14.91
C GLY A 177 2.74 1.82 -13.65
N THR A 178 2.18 1.88 -12.43
CA THR A 178 2.98 1.81 -11.17
C THR A 178 3.69 0.46 -10.99
N LEU A 179 3.10 -0.63 -11.50
CA LEU A 179 3.71 -1.95 -11.44
C LEU A 179 4.52 -2.21 -12.74
N PRO A 180 5.85 -2.36 -12.68
CA PRO A 180 6.65 -2.62 -13.87
C PRO A 180 6.26 -3.97 -14.50
N GLY A 181 5.87 -3.92 -15.78
CA GLY A 181 5.74 -5.10 -16.63
C GLY A 181 4.62 -6.07 -16.27
N GLY A 182 3.47 -5.58 -15.79
CA GLY A 182 2.28 -6.43 -15.60
C GLY A 182 2.58 -7.59 -14.67
N VAL A 183 3.05 -7.26 -13.45
CA VAL A 183 3.48 -8.21 -12.42
C VAL A 183 2.42 -9.29 -12.25
N SER A 184 2.61 -10.38 -12.97
CA SER A 184 1.95 -11.62 -12.65
C SER A 184 2.56 -12.03 -11.31
N PRO A 185 1.77 -12.33 -10.28
CA PRO A 185 2.28 -12.72 -8.95
C PRO A 185 3.12 -14.01 -8.96
N SER A 186 3.45 -14.57 -10.14
CA SER A 186 4.22 -15.78 -10.38
C SER A 186 5.73 -15.58 -10.66
N GLY A 187 6.26 -14.36 -10.63
CA GLY A 187 7.72 -14.11 -10.78
C GLY A 187 8.54 -14.62 -9.59
N GLY A 188 9.81 -15.00 -9.82
CA GLY A 188 10.73 -15.65 -8.85
C GLY A 188 10.97 -14.91 -7.52
N PRO A 189 11.81 -15.47 -6.61
CA PRO A 189 11.91 -15.04 -5.21
C PRO A 189 12.52 -13.63 -5.10
N GLY A 190 11.66 -12.62 -5.20
CA GLY A 190 11.98 -11.27 -4.75
C GLY A 190 11.95 -11.24 -3.23
N GLU A 191 12.93 -10.59 -2.63
CA GLU A 191 12.95 -10.33 -1.19
C GLU A 191 11.72 -9.50 -0.81
N ALA A 192 10.98 -9.95 0.21
CA ALA A 192 9.83 -9.24 0.76
C ALA A 192 10.29 -8.42 1.98
N PRO A 193 9.64 -7.27 2.28
CA PRO A 193 9.94 -6.51 3.47
C PRO A 193 9.74 -7.38 4.73
N PRO A 194 10.56 -7.17 5.77
CA PRO A 194 10.37 -7.83 7.06
C PRO A 194 8.96 -7.61 7.60
N ALA A 195 8.38 -8.64 8.22
CA ALA A 195 7.03 -8.54 8.79
C ALA A 195 6.91 -7.42 9.85
N ALA A 196 7.98 -7.17 10.61
CA ALA A 196 8.06 -6.08 11.59
C ALA A 196 7.96 -4.69 10.92
N MET A 197 8.52 -4.52 9.73
CA MET A 197 8.44 -3.27 8.97
C MET A 197 7.01 -2.99 8.50
N LEU A 198 6.34 -4.02 7.98
CA LEU A 198 4.92 -3.92 7.60
C LEU A 198 4.03 -3.66 8.81
N ALA A 199 4.29 -4.32 9.95
CA ALA A 199 3.54 -4.06 11.18
C ALA A 199 3.73 -2.61 11.67
N TYR A 200 4.95 -2.07 11.57
CA TYR A 200 5.24 -0.69 11.90
C TYR A 200 4.48 0.29 10.99
N LEU A 201 4.46 0.05 9.68
CA LEU A 201 3.70 0.87 8.72
C LEU A 201 2.20 0.82 8.99
N ALA A 202 1.66 -0.36 9.29
CA ALA A 202 0.25 -0.54 9.60
C ALA A 202 -0.17 0.24 10.86
N GLU A 203 0.70 0.31 11.86
CA GLU A 203 0.41 1.09 13.07
C GLU A 203 0.60 2.60 12.83
N ALA A 204 1.67 3.00 12.12
CA ALA A 204 1.95 4.40 11.84
C ALA A 204 0.90 5.09 10.97
N TRP A 205 0.19 4.32 10.14
CA TRP A 205 -0.88 4.82 9.27
C TRP A 205 -2.28 4.51 9.76
N ARG A 206 -2.40 4.02 10.99
CA ARG A 206 -3.68 3.87 11.63
C ARG A 206 -4.36 5.23 11.69
N PRO A 207 -5.61 5.38 11.22
CA PRO A 207 -6.33 6.63 11.40
C PRO A 207 -6.41 6.92 12.90
N GLU A 208 -5.99 8.12 13.30
CA GLU A 208 -6.23 8.63 14.66
C GLU A 208 -7.72 8.46 14.97
N PRO A 209 -8.10 7.92 16.14
CA PRO A 209 -9.49 7.86 16.53
C PRO A 209 -10.02 9.30 16.49
N SER A 210 -10.90 9.59 15.55
CA SER A 210 -11.55 10.89 15.46
C SER A 210 -12.16 11.18 16.82
N ASP A 211 -11.75 12.28 17.47
CA ASP A 211 -12.37 12.87 18.66
C ASP A 211 -13.78 13.39 18.30
N ALA A 212 -14.64 12.53 17.76
CA ALA A 212 -16.06 12.74 17.59
C ALA A 212 -16.74 12.53 18.95
N GLY A 213 -16.43 13.41 19.89
CA GLY A 213 -16.95 13.32 21.26
C GLY A 213 -16.69 14.52 22.17
N ALA A 214 -16.03 15.59 21.70
CA ALA A 214 -15.84 16.81 22.49
C ALA A 214 -16.71 17.96 21.95
N VAL A 215 -18.03 17.80 22.06
CA VAL A 215 -18.95 18.94 22.14
C VAL A 215 -19.72 18.78 23.44
N ARG A 216 -19.35 19.59 24.44
CA ARG A 216 -20.19 19.89 25.60
C ARG A 216 -20.90 21.21 25.34
#